data_AF-A0A668STI9-F1
#
_entry.id   AF-A0A668STI9-F1
#
_cell.length_a   1.000
_cell.length_b   1.000
_cell.length_c   1.000
_cell.angle_alpha   90.00
_cell.angle_beta   90.00
_cell.angle_gamma   90.00
#
_symmetry.space_group_name_H-M   'P 1'
#
loop_
_entity.id
_entity.type
_entity.pdbx_description
1 polymer ?
#
loop_
_entity_poly.entity_id
_entity_poly.type
_entity_poly.pdbx_seq_one_letter_code
_entity_poly.pdbx_strand_id
1 'polypeptide(L)'
;MVRACCAVGCNVRSHGRQGNKVENGLSFHSFPTWTQHEAAHVSDVTKRRRLVWIAAVRRADIQFSSISKYVLVCSRHFHSSNHHLTLKLKKLLG
;
A
#
# COMPACT_ATOMS: atom_id res chain seq x y z
N MET A 1 -16.78 -7.26 1.35
CA MET A 1 -16.34 -5.84 1.22
C MET A 1 -15.41 -5.69 0.02
N VAL A 2 -15.72 -4.75 -0.88
CA VAL A 2 -14.90 -4.47 -2.07
C VAL A 2 -13.63 -3.73 -1.66
N ARG A 3 -12.48 -4.15 -2.18
CA ARG A 3 -11.17 -3.52 -1.96
C ARG A 3 -10.72 -2.92 -3.29
N ALA A 4 -10.19 -1.70 -3.25
CA ALA A 4 -9.61 -1.01 -4.40
C ALA A 4 -8.21 -0.52 -4.06
N CYS A 5 -7.33 -0.50 -5.06
CA CYS A 5 -6.01 0.10 -4.89
C CYS A 5 -6.14 1.61 -4.77
N CYS A 6 -5.45 2.22 -3.80
CA CYS A 6 -5.46 3.66 -3.60
C CYS A 6 -4.43 4.42 -4.45
N ALA A 7 -3.45 3.71 -5.04
CA ALA A 7 -2.42 4.34 -5.87
C ALA A 7 -3.03 5.05 -7.08
N VAL A 8 -2.63 6.31 -7.30
CA VAL A 8 -3.09 7.09 -8.46
C VAL A 8 -2.72 6.37 -9.76
N GLY A 9 -3.70 6.23 -10.65
CA GLY A 9 -3.58 5.50 -11.92
C GLY A 9 -3.80 3.99 -11.83
N CYS A 10 -4.10 3.44 -10.65
CA CYS A 10 -4.31 2.01 -10.46
C CYS A 10 -5.80 1.64 -10.32
N ASN A 11 -6.39 1.07 -11.37
CA ASN A 11 -7.82 0.69 -11.41
C ASN A 11 -8.13 -0.71 -10.86
N VAL A 12 -7.27 -1.23 -9.98
CA VAL A 12 -7.36 -2.60 -9.47
C VAL A 12 -8.40 -2.70 -8.37
N ARG A 13 -9.31 -3.66 -8.53
CA ARG A 13 -10.40 -3.94 -7.60
C ARG A 13 -10.47 -5.44 -7.31
N SER A 14 -10.86 -5.80 -6.09
CA SER A 14 -11.07 -7.19 -5.70
C SER A 14 -12.36 -7.78 -6.25
N HIS A 15 -13.31 -6.94 -6.68
CA HIS A 15 -14.57 -7.36 -7.28
C HIS A 15 -14.74 -6.68 -8.64
N GLY A 16 -15.34 -7.42 -9.59
CA GLY A 16 -15.65 -6.96 -10.93
C GLY A 16 -16.85 -6.01 -10.94
N ARG A 17 -17.22 -5.52 -12.13
CA ARG A 17 -18.36 -4.59 -12.31
C ARG A 17 -19.70 -5.19 -11.85
N GLN A 18 -19.84 -6.51 -11.96
CA GLN A 18 -21.01 -7.28 -11.53
C GLN A 18 -21.00 -7.60 -10.02
N GLY A 19 -20.03 -7.10 -9.26
CA GLY A 19 -19.93 -7.35 -7.81
C GLY A 19 -19.31 -8.71 -7.45
N ASN A 20 -19.01 -9.57 -8.41
CA ASN A 20 -18.36 -10.86 -8.17
C ASN A 20 -16.88 -10.68 -7.81
N LYS A 21 -16.39 -11.47 -6.86
CA LYS A 21 -14.95 -11.51 -6.50
C LYS A 21 -14.14 -11.91 -7.74
N VAL A 22 -13.10 -11.15 -8.05
CA VAL A 22 -12.20 -11.49 -9.16
C VAL A 22 -11.11 -12.41 -8.63
N GLU A 23 -11.05 -13.63 -9.15
CA GLU A 23 -10.03 -14.64 -8.84
C GLU A 23 -8.78 -14.38 -9.68
N ASN A 24 -8.08 -13.29 -9.40
CA ASN A 24 -6.90 -12.84 -10.17
C ASN A 24 -5.58 -12.92 -9.38
N GLY A 25 -5.58 -13.62 -8.24
CA GLY A 25 -4.40 -13.79 -7.38
C GLY A 25 -3.89 -12.49 -6.75
N LEU A 26 -4.68 -11.41 -6.79
CA LEU A 26 -4.28 -10.12 -6.25
C LEU A 26 -4.57 -10.04 -4.75
N SER A 27 -3.54 -9.75 -3.96
CA SER A 27 -3.66 -9.35 -2.57
C SER A 27 -3.67 -7.83 -2.43
N PHE A 28 -4.25 -7.36 -1.33
CA PHE A 28 -4.34 -5.94 -0.99
C PHE A 28 -3.72 -5.74 0.38
N HIS A 29 -2.80 -4.79 0.49
CA HIS A 29 -1.99 -4.54 1.68
C HIS A 29 -2.27 -3.15 2.24
N SER A 30 -2.41 -3.05 3.56
CA SER A 30 -2.51 -1.79 4.27
C SER A 30 -1.14 -1.13 4.42
N PHE A 31 -1.15 0.17 4.68
CA PHE A 31 0.06 0.92 5.00
C PHE A 31 0.72 0.35 6.27
N PRO A 32 2.07 0.28 6.32
CA PRO A 32 2.79 -0.14 7.50
C PRO A 32 2.47 0.74 8.71
N THR A 33 2.23 0.12 9.85
CA THR A 33 2.03 0.82 11.12
C THR A 33 3.36 1.41 11.59
N TRP A 34 3.34 2.65 12.09
CA TRP A 34 4.50 3.24 12.76
C TRP A 34 4.49 2.81 14.23
N THR A 35 5.50 2.04 14.65
CA THR A 35 5.63 1.52 16.02
C THR A 35 6.59 2.38 16.84
N GLN A 36 6.03 3.24 17.69
CA GLN A 36 6.79 4.20 18.48
C GLN A 36 7.32 3.64 19.80
N HIS A 37 6.70 2.58 20.32
CA HIS A 37 6.99 2.01 21.63
C HIS A 37 8.11 0.95 21.61
N GLU A 38 8.67 0.69 20.43
CA GLU A 38 9.77 -0.26 20.21
C GLU A 38 11.13 0.45 20.28
N ALA A 39 12.22 -0.30 20.08
CA ALA A 39 13.57 0.27 19.95
C ALA A 39 13.62 1.39 18.90
N ALA A 40 14.41 2.45 19.15
CA ALA A 40 14.48 3.64 18.30
C ALA A 40 14.71 3.31 16.81
N HIS A 41 15.60 2.35 16.55
CA HIS A 41 15.87 1.85 15.19
C HIS A 41 14.61 1.28 14.50
N VAL A 42 13.77 0.52 15.23
CA VAL A 42 12.53 -0.07 14.69
C VAL A 42 11.50 1.03 14.38
N SER A 43 11.38 2.01 15.27
CA SER A 43 10.51 3.18 15.06
C SER A 43 10.92 3.96 13.80
N ASP A 44 12.21 4.22 13.63
CA ASP A 44 12.73 4.93 12.46
C ASP A 44 12.51 4.16 11.15
N VAL A 45 12.77 2.85 11.14
CA VAL A 45 12.58 2.00 9.95
C VAL A 45 11.11 1.97 9.54
N THR A 46 10.20 1.77 10.49
CA THR A 46 8.74 1.71 10.19
C THR A 46 8.19 3.07 9.77
N LYS A 47 8.65 4.17 10.38
CA LYS A 47 8.34 5.54 9.97
C LYS A 47 8.77 5.83 8.53
N ARG A 48 10.04 5.57 8.20
CA ARG A 48 10.59 5.78 6.84
C ARG A 48 9.82 4.97 5.81
N ARG A 49 9.55 3.70 6.10
CA ARG A 49 8.77 2.86 5.20
C ARG A 49 7.37 3.42 4.96
N ARG A 50 6.66 3.83 6.01
CA ARG A 50 5.33 4.42 5.89
C ARG A 50 5.35 5.67 5.00
N LEU A 51 6.34 6.55 5.17
CA LEU A 51 6.53 7.72 4.32
C LEU A 51 6.77 7.36 2.85
N VAL A 52 7.62 6.35 2.57
CA VAL A 52 7.86 5.87 1.20
C VAL A 52 6.56 5.38 0.56
N TRP A 53 5.69 4.70 1.31
CA TRP A 53 4.41 4.26 0.79
C TRP A 53 3.48 5.44 0.45
N ILE A 54 3.42 6.47 1.30
CA ILE A 54 2.59 7.66 1.07
C ILE A 54 3.05 8.37 -0.21
N ALA A 55 4.37 8.56 -0.34
CA ALA A 55 4.94 9.18 -1.53
C ALA A 55 4.65 8.35 -2.80
N ALA A 56 4.76 7.02 -2.72
CA ALA A 56 4.57 6.14 -3.87
C ALA A 56 3.13 6.13 -4.40
N VAL A 57 2.11 6.20 -3.54
CA VAL A 57 0.71 6.17 -3.99
C VAL A 57 0.24 7.49 -4.63
N ARG A 58 0.99 8.59 -4.39
CA ARG A 58 0.76 9.93 -4.94
C ARG A 58 -0.66 10.48 -4.73
N ARG A 59 -1.27 10.17 -3.59
CA ARG A 59 -2.60 10.64 -3.21
C ARG A 59 -2.49 11.79 -2.22
N ALA A 60 -3.11 12.92 -2.53
CA ALA A 60 -3.04 14.13 -1.69
C ALA A 60 -3.85 14.03 -0.39
N ASP A 61 -4.87 13.17 -0.37
CA ASP A 61 -5.77 12.93 0.77
C ASP A 61 -5.17 11.99 1.84
N ILE A 62 -4.02 11.37 1.58
CA ILE A 62 -3.37 10.44 2.52
C ILE A 62 -2.34 11.18 3.36
N GLN A 63 -2.64 11.31 4.65
CA GLN A 63 -1.75 11.92 5.64
C GLN A 63 -1.10 10.86 6.52
N PHE A 64 0.15 11.10 6.94
CA PHE A 64 0.94 10.12 7.70
C PHE A 64 0.26 9.64 8.99
N SER A 65 -0.32 10.57 9.75
CA SER A 65 -0.97 10.32 11.05
C SER A 65 -2.34 9.67 10.93
N SER A 66 -3.04 9.83 9.80
CA SER A 66 -4.46 9.49 9.67
C SER A 66 -4.76 8.62 8.44
N ILE A 67 -4.02 7.52 8.27
CA ILE A 67 -4.29 6.56 7.19
C ILE A 67 -5.37 5.57 7.64
N SER A 68 -6.50 5.57 6.94
CA SER A 68 -7.58 4.62 7.19
C SER A 68 -7.19 3.18 6.82
N LYS A 69 -7.68 2.20 7.60
CA LYS A 69 -7.48 0.76 7.36
C LYS A 69 -8.04 0.27 6.01
N TYR A 70 -8.91 1.05 5.38
CA TYR A 70 -9.53 0.74 4.09
C TYR A 70 -8.73 1.28 2.89
N VAL A 71 -7.66 2.06 3.15
CA VAL A 71 -6.73 2.54 2.13
C VAL A 71 -5.69 1.46 1.87
N LEU A 72 -5.79 0.79 0.73
CA LEU A 72 -5.01 -0.41 0.42
C LEU A 72 -4.22 -0.27 -0.88
N VAL A 73 -3.09 -0.97 -0.98
CA VAL A 73 -2.27 -1.04 -2.18
C VAL A 73 -2.27 -2.48 -2.70
N CYS A 74 -2.50 -2.68 -4.01
CA CYS A 74 -2.53 -4.03 -4.58
C CYS A 74 -1.13 -4.62 -4.80
N SER A 75 -1.03 -5.94 -4.79
CA SER A 75 0.22 -6.70 -4.91
C SER A 75 1.08 -6.37 -6.14
N ARG A 76 0.50 -5.83 -7.23
CA ARG A 76 1.25 -5.43 -8.44
C ARG A 76 2.33 -4.38 -8.17
N HIS A 77 2.15 -3.58 -7.14
CA HIS A 77 3.10 -2.53 -6.76
C HIS A 77 4.27 -3.05 -5.94
N PHE A 78 4.39 -4.35 -5.70
CA PHE A 78 5.46 -4.94 -4.90
C PHE A 78 6.40 -5.78 -5.77
N HIS A 79 7.70 -5.77 -5.43
CA HIS A 79 8.63 -6.77 -5.94
C HIS A 79 8.50 -8.06 -5.13
N SER A 80 8.57 -9.21 -5.80
CA SER A 80 8.52 -10.53 -5.19
C SER A 80 9.84 -10.93 -4.50
N SER A 81 10.88 -10.09 -4.56
CA SER A 81 12.21 -10.40 -4.03
C SER A 81 12.30 -10.08 -2.53
N ASN A 82 12.03 -11.13 -1.75
CA ASN A 82 12.51 -11.45 -0.41
C ASN A 82 12.19 -10.53 0.80
N HIS A 83 11.54 -11.16 1.78
CA HIS A 83 11.36 -10.85 3.21
C HIS A 83 10.74 -9.51 3.64
N HIS A 84 10.62 -8.52 2.76
CA HIS A 84 10.07 -7.22 3.13
C HIS A 84 9.36 -6.58 1.93
N LEU A 85 8.01 -6.56 1.96
CA LEU A 85 7.18 -5.95 0.91
C LEU A 85 7.65 -4.51 0.64
N THR A 86 8.34 -4.31 -0.48
CA THR A 86 8.90 -3.02 -0.89
C THR A 86 8.16 -2.55 -2.14
N LEU A 87 7.58 -1.35 -2.07
CA LEU A 87 6.87 -0.76 -3.19
C LEU A 87 7.83 -0.43 -4.34
N LYS A 88 7.41 -0.71 -5.57
CA LYS A 88 8.12 -0.33 -6.79
C LYS A 88 8.03 1.19 -6.99
N LEU A 89 9.00 1.94 -6.48
CA LEU A 89 9.12 3.38 -6.77
C LEU A 89 9.27 3.65 -8.28
N LYS A 90 9.97 2.78 -9.02
CA LYS A 90 10.30 2.99 -10.44
C LYS A 90 9.13 2.84 -11.43
N LYS A 91 8.03 2.16 -11.08
CA LYS A 91 6.94 1.85 -12.05
C LYS A 91 5.75 2.81 -12.02
N LEU A 92 5.78 3.82 -11.15
CA LEU A 92 4.66 4.77 -11.01
C LEU A 92 4.98 6.14 -11.64
N LEU A 93 6.25 6.49 -11.86
CA LEU A 93 6.67 7.77 -12.45
C LEU A 93 6.74 7.77 -14.00
N GLY A 94 6.23 6.72 -14.65
CA GLY A 94 6.10 6.64 -16.11
C GLY A 94 4.71 7.03 -16.57
#